data_AF-A0A7X9ILE9-F1
#
_entry.id   AF-A0A7X9ILE9-F1
#
_cell.length_a   1.000
_cell.length_b   1.000
_cell.length_c   1.000
_cell.angle_alpha   90.00
_cell.angle_beta   90.00
_cell.angle_gamma   90.00
#
_symmetry.space_group_name_H-M   'P 1'
#
loop_
_entity.id
_entity.type
_entity.pdbx_description
1 polymer ?
#
loop_
_entity_poly.entity_id
_entity_poly.type
_entity_poly.pdbx_seq_one_letter_code
_entity_poly.pdbx_strand_id
1 'polypeptide(L)'
;MPIYKFSYHCRGVSVSEKNTDSEIPQISLLLDDSCSLVPPQIVEELDKYIIGQDEAKRAVSIALRNRWRRLRVADDMQEEITPKNIIMMGPTGVGKTEISRRLAKLAKAPFVKVEASKFTEVGYVGRDVESIIRDLVEVA
;
A
#
# COMPACT_ATOMS: atom_id res chain seq x y z
N MET A 1 -9.25 18.80 21.48
CA MET A 1 -8.45 17.87 20.66
C MET A 1 -9.41 17.06 19.78
N PRO A 2 -9.69 17.47 18.54
CA PRO A 2 -10.73 16.83 17.74
C PRO A 2 -10.15 15.70 16.89
N ILE A 3 -10.61 14.48 17.15
CA ILE A 3 -10.42 13.32 16.28
C ILE A 3 -11.40 13.49 15.11
N TYR A 4 -10.91 13.88 13.93
CA TYR A 4 -11.73 14.00 12.73
C TYR A 4 -12.19 12.61 12.27
N LYS A 5 -13.43 12.25 12.60
CA LYS A 5 -14.11 11.04 12.16
C LYS A 5 -14.75 11.31 10.79
N PHE A 6 -14.02 11.08 9.71
CA PHE A 6 -14.59 11.12 8.36
C PHE A 6 -15.37 9.83 8.08
N SER A 7 -16.69 9.91 8.19
CA SER A 7 -17.63 8.86 7.76
C SER A 7 -17.97 9.12 6.29
N TYR A 8 -17.40 8.34 5.37
CA TYR A 8 -17.86 8.33 3.97
C TYR A 8 -18.77 7.12 3.78
N HIS A 9 -20.05 7.43 3.69
CA HIS A 9 -21.13 6.49 3.39
C HIS A 9 -21.07 6.18 1.89
N CYS A 10 -20.59 4.99 1.51
CA CYS A 10 -20.76 4.50 0.15
C CYS A 10 -22.19 4.00 -0.01
N ARG A 11 -23.10 4.85 -0.52
CA ARG A 11 -24.37 4.40 -1.10
C ARG A 11 -24.58 5.08 -2.44
N GLY A 12 -24.72 4.24 -3.47
CA GLY A 12 -25.44 4.55 -4.72
C GLY A 12 -24.90 5.73 -5.51
N VAL A 13 -23.90 5.50 -6.36
CA VAL A 13 -23.52 6.47 -7.38
C VAL A 13 -24.51 6.34 -8.55
N SER A 14 -25.40 7.31 -8.67
CA SER A 14 -25.96 7.74 -9.96
C SER A 14 -25.22 9.02 -10.33
N VAL A 15 -24.37 8.95 -11.36
CA VAL A 15 -23.63 10.11 -11.88
C VAL A 15 -24.58 10.93 -12.73
N SER A 16 -24.84 12.17 -12.33
CA SER A 16 -25.41 13.20 -13.20
C SER A 16 -24.28 14.17 -13.51
N GLU A 17 -23.89 14.21 -14.79
CA GLU A 17 -22.86 15.09 -15.33
C GLU A 17 -23.33 16.55 -15.31
N LYS A 18 -22.54 17.44 -14.70
CA LYS A 18 -22.46 18.84 -15.12
C LYS A 18 -21.01 19.32 -15.07
N ASN A 19 -20.49 19.60 -16.26
CA ASN A 19 -19.21 20.22 -16.56
C ASN A 19 -19.09 21.60 -15.91
N THR A 20 -17.91 21.87 -15.35
CA THR A 20 -17.24 23.17 -15.43
C THR A 20 -15.77 22.90 -15.68
N ASP A 21 -15.28 23.48 -16.77
CA ASP A 21 -13.99 23.22 -17.39
C ASP A 21 -12.83 23.80 -16.58
N SER A 22 -11.91 22.91 -16.21
CA SER A 22 -10.48 23.18 -16.10
C SER A 22 -9.77 21.85 -16.31
N GLU A 23 -9.17 21.72 -17.50
CA GLU A 23 -8.48 20.53 -17.99
C GLU A 23 -7.54 19.93 -16.92
N ILE A 24 -7.92 18.78 -16.34
CA ILE A 24 -6.95 17.85 -15.80
C ILE A 24 -6.74 16.81 -16.90
N PRO A 25 -5.60 16.81 -17.61
CA PRO A 25 -5.38 15.91 -18.71
C PRO A 25 -5.23 14.49 -18.18
N GLN A 26 -6.17 13.61 -18.53
CA GLN A 26 -5.93 12.21 -18.95
C GLN A 26 -4.97 11.33 -18.09
N ILE A 27 -4.87 11.53 -16.77
CA ILE A 27 -4.20 10.58 -15.83
C ILE A 27 -5.28 9.88 -14.98
N SER A 28 -6.36 9.42 -15.60
CA SER A 28 -7.43 8.68 -14.92
C SER A 28 -7.49 7.20 -15.28
N LEU A 29 -6.58 6.70 -16.12
CA LEU A 29 -6.67 5.34 -16.67
C LEU A 29 -5.69 4.29 -16.10
N LEU A 30 -5.00 4.56 -14.99
CA LEU A 30 -4.06 3.60 -14.37
C LEU A 30 -4.09 3.62 -12.84
N LEU A 31 -5.28 3.65 -12.23
CA LEU A 31 -5.41 3.28 -10.82
C LEU A 31 -6.51 2.23 -10.70
N ASP A 32 -6.08 0.98 -10.86
CA ASP A 32 -6.85 -0.25 -10.71
C ASP A 32 -7.86 -0.18 -9.55
N ASP A 33 -9.06 -0.73 -9.79
CA ASP A 33 -10.17 -0.87 -8.84
C ASP A 33 -9.76 -1.48 -7.49
N SER A 34 -8.65 -2.23 -7.41
CA SER A 34 -8.14 -2.81 -6.17
C SER A 34 -7.63 -1.79 -5.14
N CYS A 35 -7.27 -0.57 -5.57
CA CYS A 35 -6.86 0.50 -4.67
C CYS A 35 -8.05 1.25 -4.03
N SER A 36 -9.28 1.03 -4.54
CA SER A 36 -10.51 1.65 -4.04
C SER A 36 -11.02 1.03 -2.74
N LEU A 37 -10.51 -0.15 -2.35
CA LEU A 37 -10.94 -0.90 -1.19
C LEU A 37 -10.81 -0.09 0.10
N VAL A 38 -11.83 -0.17 0.95
CA VAL A 38 -11.79 0.43 2.30
C VAL A 38 -11.05 -0.50 3.26
N PRO A 39 -10.44 0.02 4.35
CA PRO A 39 -9.64 -0.81 5.25
C PRO A 39 -10.31 -2.10 5.75
N PRO A 40 -11.62 -2.13 6.09
CA PRO A 40 -12.28 -3.38 6.47
C PRO A 40 -12.29 -4.45 5.36
N GLN A 41 -12.46 -4.06 4.10
CA GLN A 41 -12.46 -4.98 2.96
C GLN A 41 -11.05 -5.56 2.71
N ILE A 42 -10.01 -4.74 2.92
CA ILE A 42 -8.62 -5.21 2.81
C ILE A 42 -8.33 -6.26 3.90
N VAL A 43 -8.81 -6.02 5.13
CA VAL A 43 -8.68 -6.99 6.22
C VAL A 43 -9.39 -8.30 5.87
N GLU A 44 -10.64 -8.22 5.39
CA GLU A 44 -11.42 -9.40 4.99
C GLU A 44 -10.73 -10.21 3.88
N GLU A 45 -10.10 -9.54 2.91
CA GLU A 45 -9.35 -10.25 1.87
C GLU A 45 -8.07 -10.89 2.41
N LEU A 46 -7.41 -10.27 3.39
CA LEU A 46 -6.26 -10.86 4.09
C LEU A 46 -6.68 -12.02 5.01
N ASP A 47 -7.89 -11.99 5.58
CA ASP A 47 -8.43 -13.05 6.45
C ASP A 47 -8.56 -14.39 5.73
N LYS A 48 -8.75 -14.39 4.40
CA LYS A 48 -8.81 -15.61 3.58
C LYS A 48 -7.50 -16.41 3.57
N TYR A 49 -6.37 -15.77 3.89
CA TYR A 49 -5.04 -16.38 3.78
C TYR A 49 -4.24 -16.37 5.09
N ILE A 50 -4.47 -15.38 5.95
CA ILE A 50 -3.77 -15.23 7.22
C ILE A 50 -4.79 -15.39 8.34
N ILE A 51 -4.56 -16.30 9.29
CA ILE A 51 -5.44 -16.51 10.44
C ILE A 51 -4.92 -15.65 11.61
N GLY A 52 -5.81 -14.89 12.26
CA GLY A 52 -5.46 -13.97 13.37
C GLY A 52 -4.64 -12.76 12.92
N GLN A 53 -3.76 -12.24 13.78
CA GLN A 53 -2.90 -11.07 13.49
C GLN A 53 -3.69 -9.80 13.11
N ASP A 54 -4.83 -9.56 13.78
CA ASP A 54 -5.78 -8.50 13.44
C ASP A 54 -5.15 -7.09 13.46
N GLU A 55 -4.24 -6.85 14.40
CA GLU A 55 -3.51 -5.58 14.50
C GLU A 55 -2.62 -5.34 13.28
N ALA A 56 -1.86 -6.36 12.86
CA ALA A 56 -1.00 -6.27 11.69
C ALA A 56 -1.82 -6.05 10.41
N LYS A 57 -2.93 -6.79 10.25
CA LYS A 57 -3.86 -6.61 9.11
C LYS A 57 -4.46 -5.21 9.07
N ARG A 58 -4.89 -4.69 10.23
CA ARG A 58 -5.42 -3.32 10.32
C ARG A 58 -4.34 -2.29 9.95
N ALA A 59 -3.12 -2.44 10.47
CA ALA A 59 -2.01 -1.52 10.19
C ALA A 59 -1.68 -1.46 8.69
N VAL A 60 -1.55 -2.60 8.02
CA VAL A 60 -1.27 -2.64 6.57
C VAL A 60 -2.42 -2.10 5.73
N SER A 61 -3.66 -2.36 6.14
CA SER A 61 -4.86 -1.88 5.45
C SER A 61 -4.96 -0.35 5.50
N ILE A 62 -4.60 0.25 6.64
CA ILE A 62 -4.53 1.71 6.80
C ILE A 62 -3.41 2.29 5.93
N ALA A 63 -2.23 1.67 5.91
CA ALA A 63 -1.12 2.15 5.09
C ALA A 63 -1.46 2.14 3.60
N LEU A 64 -2.08 1.06 3.11
CA LEU A 64 -2.53 0.96 1.71
C LEU A 64 -3.59 2.03 1.39
N ARG A 65 -4.57 2.23 2.27
CA ARG A 65 -5.59 3.27 2.09
C ARG A 65 -4.99 4.68 2.11
N ASN A 66 -3.98 4.91 2.94
CA ASN A 66 -3.28 6.20 2.98
C ASN A 66 -2.54 6.48 1.68
N ARG A 67 -1.95 5.45 1.04
CA ARG A 67 -1.36 5.58 -0.29
C ARG A 67 -2.40 6.03 -1.32
N TRP A 68 -3.58 5.43 -1.34
CA TRP A 68 -4.67 5.86 -2.22
C TRP A 68 -5.16 7.27 -1.92
N ARG A 69 -5.27 7.64 -0.64
CA ARG A 69 -5.67 9.01 -0.25
C ARG A 69 -4.65 10.05 -0.68
N ARG A 70 -3.36 9.73 -0.59
CA ARG A 70 -2.26 10.61 -1.03
C ARG A 70 -2.35 10.94 -2.51
N LEU A 71 -2.76 9.99 -3.36
CA LEU A 71 -2.94 10.23 -4.80
C LEU A 71 -4.17 11.09 -5.14
N ARG A 72 -4.96 11.48 -4.15
CA ARG A 72 -6.20 12.27 -4.32
C ARG A 72 -6.15 13.62 -3.61
N VAL A 73 -5.02 14.00 -3.03
CA VAL A 73 -4.80 15.36 -2.53
C VAL A 73 -4.18 16.21 -3.64
N ALA A 74 -4.19 17.53 -3.49
CA ALA A 74 -3.51 18.43 -4.42
C ALA A 74 -1.98 18.22 -4.38
N ASP A 75 -1.31 18.52 -5.49
CA ASP A 75 0.11 18.20 -5.70
C ASP A 75 1.03 18.84 -4.66
N ASP A 76 0.73 20.07 -4.25
CA ASP A 76 1.43 20.80 -3.19
C ASP A 76 1.43 20.05 -1.85
N MET A 77 0.27 19.52 -1.47
CA MET A 77 0.10 18.73 -0.26
C MET A 77 0.62 17.29 -0.42
N GLN A 78 0.67 16.77 -1.64
CA GLN A 78 1.12 15.41 -1.93
C GLN A 78 2.61 15.20 -1.64
N GLU A 79 3.43 16.24 -1.88
CA GLU A 79 4.87 16.24 -1.59
C GLU A 79 5.16 16.18 -0.08
N GLU A 80 4.33 16.82 0.73
CA GLU A 80 4.48 16.83 2.20
C GLU A 80 4.09 15.50 2.85
N ILE A 81 3.25 14.69 2.18
CA ILE A 81 2.78 13.41 2.73
C ILE A 81 3.78 12.30 2.41
N THR A 82 4.56 11.90 3.41
CA THR A 82 5.48 10.76 3.28
C THR A 82 4.77 9.41 3.45
N PRO A 83 5.20 8.35 2.72
CA PRO A 83 4.69 7.00 2.92
C PRO A 83 4.91 6.49 4.35
N LYS A 84 3.91 5.81 4.92
CA LYS A 84 4.02 5.20 6.24
C LYS A 84 4.63 3.80 6.13
N ASN A 85 5.93 3.69 6.34
CA ASN A 85 6.63 2.42 6.42
C ASN A 85 6.16 1.60 7.64
N ILE A 86 6.15 0.27 7.51
CA ILE A 86 5.64 -0.65 8.54
C ILE A 86 6.77 -1.56 9.01
N ILE A 87 6.91 -1.68 10.32
CA ILE A 87 7.79 -2.67 10.96
C ILE A 87 6.89 -3.71 11.63
N MET A 88 7.01 -4.97 11.22
CA MET A 88 6.27 -6.08 11.84
C MET A 88 7.17 -6.80 12.85
N MET A 89 6.78 -6.79 14.12
CA MET A 89 7.48 -7.51 15.19
C MET A 89 6.70 -8.78 15.59
N GLY A 90 7.42 -9.88 15.82
CA GLY A 90 6.83 -11.15 16.27
C GLY A 90 7.70 -12.37 15.96
N PRO A 91 7.35 -13.57 16.46
CA PRO A 91 8.14 -14.79 16.25
C PRO A 91 8.13 -15.23 14.78
N THR A 92 9.06 -16.11 14.39
CA THR A 92 9.09 -16.68 13.04
C THR A 92 7.85 -17.54 12.78
N GLY A 93 7.46 -17.68 11.51
CA GLY A 93 6.32 -18.54 11.13
C GLY A 93 4.91 -17.97 11.34
N VAL A 94 4.72 -16.84 12.02
CA VAL A 94 3.37 -16.26 12.29
C VAL A 94 2.70 -15.54 11.11
N GLY A 95 3.31 -15.56 9.92
CA GLY A 95 2.70 -14.97 8.72
C GLY A 95 3.12 -13.54 8.37
N LYS A 96 4.12 -12.94 9.04
CA LYS A 96 4.62 -11.57 8.71
C LYS A 96 4.91 -11.38 7.21
N THR A 97 5.68 -12.29 6.62
CA THR A 97 6.02 -12.25 5.19
C THR A 97 4.80 -12.50 4.30
N GLU A 98 3.86 -13.34 4.74
CA GLU A 98 2.67 -13.66 3.96
C GLU A 98 1.70 -12.48 3.92
N ILE A 99 1.57 -11.70 5.01
CA ILE A 99 0.81 -10.44 5.02
C ILE A 99 1.36 -9.49 3.94
N SER A 100 2.67 -9.24 3.91
CA SER A 100 3.26 -8.34 2.90
C SER A 100 3.09 -8.87 1.47
N ARG A 101 3.29 -10.17 1.26
CA ARG A 101 3.11 -10.81 -0.05
C ARG A 101 1.66 -10.71 -0.55
N ARG A 102 0.68 -10.97 0.32
CA ARG A 102 -0.75 -10.91 -0.02
C ARG A 102 -1.20 -9.48 -0.26
N LEU A 103 -0.73 -8.53 0.55
CA LEU A 103 -0.99 -7.12 0.36
C LEU A 103 -0.49 -6.63 -1.00
N ALA A 104 0.71 -7.04 -1.42
CA ALA A 104 1.25 -6.67 -2.73
C ALA A 104 0.42 -7.27 -3.88
N LYS A 105 0.01 -8.55 -3.77
CA LYS A 105 -0.90 -9.17 -4.74
C LYS A 105 -2.24 -8.44 -4.84
N LEU A 106 -2.83 -8.08 -3.70
CA LEU A 106 -4.07 -7.31 -3.64
C LEU A 106 -3.92 -5.95 -4.31
N ALA A 107 -2.84 -5.23 -4.00
CA ALA A 107 -2.56 -3.92 -4.56
C ALA A 107 -2.03 -3.96 -6.00
N LYS A 108 -1.88 -5.16 -6.60
CA LYS A 108 -1.20 -5.39 -7.89
C LYS A 108 0.15 -4.65 -7.96
N ALA A 109 0.90 -4.69 -6.87
CA ALA A 109 2.17 -3.99 -6.73
C ALA A 109 3.36 -4.95 -6.86
N PRO A 110 4.49 -4.50 -7.43
CA PRO A 110 5.71 -5.29 -7.45
C PRO A 110 6.17 -5.59 -6.02
N PHE A 111 6.72 -6.78 -5.81
CA PHE A 111 7.11 -7.27 -4.49
C PHE A 111 8.43 -8.02 -4.54
N VAL A 112 9.38 -7.58 -3.71
CA VAL A 112 10.67 -8.25 -3.52
C VAL A 112 10.86 -8.60 -2.04
N LYS A 113 11.27 -9.83 -1.75
CA LYS A 113 11.71 -10.26 -0.41
C LYS A 113 13.23 -10.20 -0.36
N VAL A 114 13.78 -9.35 0.50
CA VAL A 114 15.22 -9.25 0.73
C VAL A 114 15.54 -9.52 2.19
N GLU A 115 16.70 -10.14 2.45
CA GLU A 115 17.22 -10.41 3.78
C GLU A 115 18.35 -9.43 4.10
N ALA A 116 18.24 -8.70 5.22
CA ALA A 116 19.17 -7.62 5.57
C ALA A 116 20.61 -8.11 5.81
N SER A 117 20.79 -9.34 6.29
CA SER A 117 22.11 -9.93 6.54
C SER A 117 22.96 -10.07 5.27
N LYS A 118 22.34 -10.10 4.09
CA LYS A 118 23.03 -10.19 2.80
C LYS A 118 23.89 -8.95 2.49
N PHE A 119 23.65 -7.83 3.17
CA PHE A 119 24.38 -6.57 2.97
C PHE A 119 25.47 -6.32 4.02
N THR A 120 25.55 -7.17 5.05
CA THR A 120 26.51 -7.02 6.16
C THR A 120 27.62 -8.06 6.14
N GLU A 121 27.52 -9.10 5.30
CA GLU A 121 28.52 -10.17 5.24
C GLU A 121 29.78 -9.66 4.54
N VAL A 122 30.85 -9.46 5.33
CA VAL A 122 32.13 -8.90 4.90
C VAL A 122 32.82 -9.87 3.95
N GLY A 123 32.63 -9.66 2.65
CA GLY A 123 33.24 -10.44 1.58
C GLY A 123 33.16 -9.67 0.27
N TYR A 124 34.26 -8.98 -0.04
CA TYR A 124 34.69 -8.44 -1.32
C TYR A 124 33.70 -8.65 -2.50
N VAL A 125 33.12 -7.57 -3.02
CA VAL A 125 32.21 -7.55 -4.21
C VAL A 125 30.77 -8.06 -3.95
N GLY A 126 30.27 -7.97 -2.72
CA GLY A 126 28.89 -8.33 -2.34
C GLY A 126 27.81 -7.35 -2.84
N ARG A 127 26.57 -7.84 -3.01
CA ARG A 127 25.40 -7.08 -3.51
C ARG A 127 25.24 -5.72 -2.83
N ASP A 128 25.15 -4.67 -3.64
CA ASP A 128 24.86 -3.30 -3.21
C ASP A 128 23.38 -3.15 -2.79
N VAL A 129 23.09 -2.22 -1.88
CA VAL A 129 21.71 -1.85 -1.49
C VAL A 129 20.88 -1.43 -2.71
N GLU A 130 21.52 -0.84 -3.73
CA GLU A 130 20.88 -0.53 -5.01
C GLU A 130 20.30 -1.76 -5.74
N SER A 131 20.81 -2.96 -5.47
CA SER A 131 20.24 -4.19 -6.03
C SER A 131 18.80 -4.43 -5.60
N ILE A 132 18.37 -3.94 -4.44
CA ILE A 132 16.98 -4.06 -3.97
C ILE A 132 16.01 -3.36 -4.94
N ILE A 133 16.41 -2.17 -5.42
CA ILE A 133 15.59 -1.39 -6.34
C ILE A 133 15.62 -2.01 -7.73
N ARG A 134 16.78 -2.50 -8.18
CA ARG A 134 16.90 -3.22 -9.46
C ARG A 134 16.00 -4.46 -9.50
N ASP A 135 16.09 -5.31 -8.48
CA ASP A 135 15.25 -6.51 -8.35
C ASP A 135 13.76 -6.15 -8.30
N LEU A 136 13.38 -5.02 -7.69
CA LEU A 136 11.98 -4.58 -7.65
C LEU A 136 11.48 -4.10 -9.02
N VAL A 137 12.30 -3.39 -9.78
CA VAL A 137 11.96 -2.89 -11.13
C VAL A 137 11.87 -4.03 -12.14
N GLU A 138 12.71 -5.05 -12.03
CA GLU A 138 12.66 -6.23 -12.91
C GLU A 138 11.36 -7.07 -12.75
N VAL A 139 10.70 -6.96 -11.59
CA VAL A 139 9.46 -7.70 -11.27
C VAL A 139 8.19 -6.87 -11.55
N ALA A 140 8.33 -5.57 -11.81
CA ALA A 140 7.23 -4.64 -12.10
C ALA A 140 6.73 -4.74 -13.54
#